data_AF-A0A8B7DEX2-F1
#
_entry.id   AF-A0A8B7DEX2-F1
#
_cell.length_a   1.000
_cell.length_b   1.000
_cell.length_c   1.000
_cell.angle_alpha   90.00
_cell.angle_beta   90.00
_cell.angle_gamma   90.00
#
_symmetry.space_group_name_H-M   'P 1'
#
loop_
_entity.id
_entity.type
_entity.pdbx_description
1 polymer ?
#
loop_
_entity_poly.entity_id
_entity_poly.type
_entity_poly.pdbx_seq_one_letter_code
_entity_poly.pdbx_strand_id
1 'polypeptide(L)'
;MVDIVRFHLNQFQVESPLYEIAKKALEFGKEALTLKTFVRSDRRKLCELFVFYLGGEVPGLYFHQPGACHEARFMADGLYIFTLRITYRITTIMSKVEKKIIETAALFISVWHAPLFLKSYLVASSPFNDLATFKNPFCIKENHPNLGSALVACMPRYNWYLTEQLALWLMKI
;
A
#
# COMPACT_ATOMS: atom_id res chain seq x y z
N MET A 1 1.62 28.17 0.80
CA MET A 1 0.90 26.88 0.80
C MET A 1 1.86 25.87 0.20
N VAL A 2 2.34 24.90 0.98
CA VAL A 2 3.35 23.93 0.47
C VAL A 2 2.65 23.04 -0.57
N ASP A 3 3.22 22.94 -1.76
CA ASP A 3 2.64 22.27 -2.94
C ASP A 3 2.76 20.74 -2.84
N ILE A 4 2.29 20.16 -1.73
CA ILE A 4 2.30 18.71 -1.49
C ILE A 4 1.13 18.02 -2.18
N VAL A 5 1.38 16.81 -2.69
CA VAL A 5 0.43 16.11 -3.56
C VAL A 5 -0.23 14.96 -2.84
N ARG A 6 -1.55 14.89 -2.99
CA ARG A 6 -2.39 13.77 -2.59
C ARG A 6 -2.92 13.06 -3.82
N PHE A 7 -3.22 11.77 -3.67
CA PHE A 7 -4.02 11.03 -4.62
C PHE A 7 -5.48 11.47 -4.50
N HIS A 8 -6.13 11.67 -5.65
CA HIS A 8 -7.54 12.02 -5.68
C HIS A 8 -8.34 10.75 -5.96
N LEU A 9 -8.98 10.19 -4.94
CA LEU A 9 -9.83 8.99 -5.08
C LEU A 9 -10.93 9.13 -6.14
N ASN A 10 -11.37 10.37 -6.39
CA ASN A 10 -12.35 10.72 -7.43
C ASN A 10 -11.85 10.45 -8.87
N GLN A 11 -10.56 10.14 -9.05
CA GLN A 11 -10.03 9.64 -10.33
C GLN A 11 -10.54 8.25 -10.65
N PHE A 12 -10.92 7.46 -9.64
CA PHE A 12 -11.61 6.20 -9.85
C PHE A 12 -13.10 6.44 -10.03
N GLN A 13 -13.73 5.64 -10.88
CA GLN A 13 -15.18 5.58 -10.93
C GLN A 13 -15.70 5.21 -9.53
N VAL A 14 -16.62 6.01 -9.00
CA VAL A 14 -17.28 5.78 -7.71
C VAL A 14 -17.92 4.38 -7.75
N GLU A 15 -17.77 3.61 -6.67
CA GLU A 15 -18.20 2.20 -6.56
C GLU A 15 -17.44 1.20 -7.45
N SER A 16 -16.39 1.63 -8.16
CA SER A 16 -15.50 0.65 -8.81
C SER A 16 -14.81 -0.25 -7.77
N PRO A 17 -14.45 -1.49 -8.12
CA PRO A 17 -13.74 -2.38 -7.22
C PRO A 17 -12.44 -1.76 -6.64
N LEU A 18 -11.73 -0.98 -7.45
CA LEU A 18 -10.52 -0.28 -7.04
C LEU A 18 -10.79 0.87 -6.07
N TYR A 19 -11.88 1.63 -6.30
CA TYR A 19 -12.33 2.66 -5.36
C TYR A 19 -12.63 2.06 -3.98
N GLU A 20 -13.36 0.94 -3.93
CA GLU A 20 -13.69 0.25 -2.68
C GLU A 20 -12.45 -0.29 -1.96
N ILE A 21 -11.47 -0.82 -2.69
CA ILE A 21 -10.20 -1.26 -2.11
C ILE A 21 -9.46 -0.07 -1.49
N ALA A 22 -9.34 1.04 -2.23
CA ALA A 22 -8.66 2.23 -1.76
C ALA A 22 -9.35 2.86 -0.53
N LYS A 23 -10.69 2.88 -0.53
CA LYS A 23 -11.49 3.35 0.61
C LYS A 23 -11.27 2.48 1.85
N LYS A 24 -11.33 1.15 1.71
CA LYS A 24 -11.04 0.22 2.81
C LYS A 24 -9.62 0.35 3.34
N ALA A 25 -8.64 0.56 2.46
CA ALA A 25 -7.27 0.82 2.87
C ALA A 25 -7.16 2.11 3.69
N LEU A 26 -7.81 3.19 3.25
CA LEU A 26 -7.85 4.46 3.95
C LEU A 26 -8.52 4.34 5.33
N GLU A 27 -9.67 3.67 5.41
CA GLU A 27 -10.40 3.43 6.66
C GLU A 27 -9.54 2.64 7.65
N PHE A 28 -8.92 1.54 7.19
CA PHE A 28 -7.98 0.76 7.99
C PHE A 28 -6.83 1.62 8.54
N GLY A 29 -6.22 2.46 7.69
CA GLY A 29 -5.12 3.32 8.11
C GLY A 29 -5.53 4.35 9.15
N LYS A 30 -6.72 4.97 8.99
CA LYS A 30 -7.28 5.92 9.97
C LYS A 30 -7.53 5.26 11.32
N GLU A 31 -8.10 4.06 11.30
CA GLU A 31 -8.33 3.28 12.52
C GLU A 31 -7.01 2.91 13.20
N ALA A 32 -6.03 2.39 12.46
CA ALA A 32 -4.73 2.03 12.99
C ALA A 32 -3.99 3.23 13.63
N LEU A 33 -4.05 4.41 13.00
CA LEU A 33 -3.50 5.65 13.56
C LEU A 33 -4.21 6.10 14.84
N THR A 34 -5.52 5.88 14.92
CA THR A 34 -6.34 6.21 16.09
C THR A 34 -6.03 5.30 17.27
N LEU A 35 -5.92 4.00 17.02
CA LEU A 35 -5.60 2.98 18.04
C LEU A 35 -4.16 3.08 18.54
N LYS A 36 -3.24 3.66 17.75
CA LYS A 36 -1.82 3.87 18.11
C LYS A 36 -1.08 2.58 18.53
N THR A 37 -1.47 1.44 17.99
CA THR A 37 -0.93 0.10 18.34
C THR A 37 0.37 -0.28 17.61
N PHE A 38 1.05 0.67 16.97
CA PHE A 38 2.25 0.38 16.20
C PHE A 38 3.44 0.03 17.10
N VAL A 39 3.96 -1.19 16.96
CA VAL A 39 5.15 -1.68 17.69
C VAL A 39 6.41 -0.88 17.33
N ARG A 40 6.48 -0.30 16.12
CA ARG A 40 7.62 0.46 15.62
C ARG A 40 7.19 1.78 14.97
N SER A 41 8.03 2.81 15.11
CA SER A 41 7.79 4.15 14.57
C SER A 41 7.76 4.20 13.04
N ASP A 42 8.54 3.35 12.37
CA ASP A 42 8.60 3.26 10.90
C ASP A 42 7.30 2.72 10.28
N ARG A 43 6.65 1.74 10.92
CA ARG A 43 5.31 1.24 10.54
C ARG A 43 4.25 2.32 10.69
N ARG A 44 4.31 3.09 11.78
CA ARG A 44 3.44 4.25 11.98
C ARG A 44 3.65 5.26 10.86
N LYS A 45 4.92 5.55 10.51
CA LYS A 45 5.25 6.49 9.44
C LYS A 45 4.75 6.04 8.08
N LEU A 46 4.89 4.76 7.75
CA LEU A 46 4.30 4.19 6.54
C LEU A 46 2.79 4.39 6.52
N CYS A 47 2.12 4.16 7.66
CA CYS A 47 0.68 4.38 7.82
C CYS A 47 0.27 5.83 7.60
N GLU A 48 0.97 6.77 8.24
CA GLU A 48 0.77 8.21 8.07
C GLU A 48 0.89 8.62 6.60
N LEU A 49 1.93 8.16 5.91
CA LEU A 49 2.19 8.55 4.51
C LEU A 49 1.13 8.00 3.55
N PHE A 50 0.72 6.74 3.67
CA PHE A 50 -0.29 6.20 2.75
C PHE A 50 -1.69 6.77 3.06
N VAL A 51 -2.04 7.01 4.33
CA VAL A 51 -3.31 7.66 4.70
C VAL A 51 -3.35 9.07 4.13
N PHE A 52 -2.28 9.85 4.31
CA PHE A 52 -2.18 11.18 3.71
C PHE A 52 -2.27 11.12 2.18
N TYR A 53 -1.54 10.19 1.56
CA TYR A 53 -1.55 10.02 0.11
C TYR A 53 -2.96 9.70 -0.41
N LEU A 54 -3.72 8.82 0.24
CA LEU A 54 -5.10 8.49 -0.15
C LEU A 54 -6.13 9.59 0.20
N GLY A 55 -5.70 10.76 0.68
CA GLY A 55 -6.57 11.91 0.97
C GLY A 55 -7.09 11.99 2.40
N GLY A 56 -6.59 11.15 3.32
CA GLY A 56 -6.87 11.25 4.75
C GLY A 56 -6.13 12.40 5.42
N GLU A 57 -6.68 12.88 6.54
CA GLU A 57 -5.99 13.85 7.39
C GLU A 57 -5.06 13.14 8.38
N VAL A 58 -3.85 13.68 8.50
CA VAL A 58 -2.81 13.19 9.44
C VAL A 58 -2.27 14.40 10.20
N PRO A 59 -2.81 14.70 11.40
CA PRO A 59 -2.37 15.83 12.20
C PRO A 59 -0.88 15.74 12.53
N GLY A 60 -0.16 16.83 12.31
CA GLY A 60 1.27 16.89 12.57
C GLY A 60 2.12 16.05 11.63
N LEU A 61 1.68 15.80 10.39
CA LEU A 61 2.52 15.12 9.40
C LEU A 61 3.81 15.90 9.13
N TYR A 62 4.95 15.23 9.33
CA TYR A 62 6.27 15.74 9.00
C TYR A 62 7.06 14.71 8.20
N PHE A 63 7.89 15.17 7.28
CA PHE A 63 8.77 14.31 6.50
C PHE A 63 10.10 14.15 7.24
N HIS A 64 10.57 12.91 7.33
CA HIS A 64 11.94 12.63 7.77
C HIS A 64 12.87 12.67 6.58
N GLN A 65 14.14 12.98 6.83
CA GLN A 65 15.16 12.66 5.86
C GLN A 65 15.13 11.15 5.61
N PRO A 66 15.03 10.71 4.35
CA PRO A 66 15.06 9.30 4.05
C PRO A 66 16.37 8.65 4.56
N GLY A 67 16.24 7.58 5.34
CA GLY A 67 17.39 6.83 5.87
C GLY A 67 18.02 5.91 4.82
N ALA A 68 19.09 5.20 5.17
CA ALA A 68 19.72 4.27 4.23
C ALA A 68 18.72 3.26 3.66
N CYS A 69 18.61 3.19 2.34
CA CYS A 69 17.87 2.13 1.67
C CYS A 69 18.71 0.85 1.73
N HIS A 70 18.27 -0.11 2.53
CA HIS A 70 18.79 -1.47 2.46
C HIS A 70 17.81 -2.26 1.60
N GLU A 71 18.25 -2.69 0.42
CA GLU A 71 17.50 -3.44 -0.61
C GLU A 71 16.70 -4.67 -0.08
N ALA A 72 16.94 -5.08 1.17
CA ALA A 72 16.26 -6.20 1.82
C ALA A 72 14.93 -5.85 2.49
N ARG A 73 14.49 -4.58 2.54
CA ARG A 73 13.29 -4.18 3.30
C ARG A 73 12.38 -3.23 2.53
N PHE A 74 11.28 -3.78 2.00
CA PHE A 74 10.12 -3.08 1.43
C PHE A 74 9.74 -1.76 2.15
N MET A 75 9.87 -1.71 3.47
CA MET A 75 9.51 -0.53 4.25
C MET A 75 10.33 0.71 3.88
N ALA A 76 11.63 0.56 3.63
CA ALA A 76 12.47 1.68 3.22
C ALA A 76 12.01 2.22 1.86
N ASP A 77 11.78 1.33 0.89
CA ASP A 77 11.28 1.69 -0.43
C ASP A 77 9.93 2.39 -0.35
N GLY A 78 8.99 1.88 0.48
CA GLY A 78 7.68 2.48 0.65
C GLY A 78 7.75 3.91 1.20
N LEU A 79 8.59 4.15 2.22
CA LEU A 79 8.80 5.49 2.77
C LEU A 79 9.40 6.44 1.73
N TYR A 80 10.38 5.98 0.94
CA TYR A 80 10.99 6.77 -0.13
C TYR A 80 9.99 7.09 -1.24
N ILE A 81 9.28 6.09 -1.75
CA ILE A 81 8.30 6.23 -2.84
C ILE A 81 7.21 7.23 -2.46
N PHE A 82 6.66 7.15 -1.25
CA PHE A 82 5.66 8.13 -0.80
C PHE A 82 6.25 9.53 -0.66
N THR A 83 7.44 9.65 -0.08
CA THR A 83 8.09 10.96 0.09
C THR A 83 8.33 11.62 -1.25
N LEU A 84 8.90 10.89 -2.22
CA LEU A 84 9.10 11.35 -3.59
C LEU A 84 7.77 11.72 -4.25
N ARG A 85 6.74 10.87 -4.14
CA ARG A 85 5.44 11.11 -4.76
C ARG A 85 4.74 12.34 -4.22
N ILE A 86 4.75 12.54 -2.90
CA ILE A 86 4.05 13.65 -2.24
C ILE A 86 4.78 14.97 -2.47
N THR A 87 6.12 14.95 -2.50
CA THR A 87 6.96 16.17 -2.60
C THR A 87 7.43 16.48 -4.02
N TYR A 88 6.98 15.75 -5.04
CA TYR A 88 7.50 15.88 -6.42
C TYR A 88 7.34 17.27 -7.06
N ARG A 89 6.43 18.12 -6.56
CA ARG A 89 6.28 19.51 -7.04
C ARG A 89 7.30 20.46 -6.41
N ILE A 90 7.85 20.07 -5.27
CA ILE A 90 8.88 20.80 -4.54
C ILE A 90 10.27 20.38 -5.05
N THR A 91 10.43 19.10 -5.40
CA THR A 91 11.70 18.54 -5.87
C THR A 91 11.73 18.40 -7.39
N THR A 92 12.78 18.88 -8.04
CA THR A 92 12.97 18.78 -9.51
C THR A 92 13.82 17.57 -9.92
N ILE A 93 13.97 16.59 -9.03
CA ILE A 93 14.91 15.47 -9.18
C ILE A 93 14.41 14.35 -10.11
N MET A 94 13.12 14.32 -10.46
CA MET A 94 12.53 13.27 -11.29
C MET A 94 12.07 13.79 -12.66
N SER A 95 12.34 13.01 -13.69
CA SER A 95 11.77 13.12 -15.03
C SER A 95 10.26 12.83 -15.04
N LYS A 96 9.60 13.13 -16.18
CA LYS A 96 8.18 12.82 -16.37
C LYS A 96 7.89 11.31 -16.29
N VAL A 97 8.81 10.49 -16.78
CA VAL A 97 8.68 9.02 -16.78
C VAL A 97 8.77 8.47 -15.35
N GLU A 98 9.78 8.91 -14.60
CA GLU A 98 9.98 8.50 -13.21
C GLU A 98 8.81 8.92 -12.32
N LYS A 99 8.24 10.12 -12.54
CA LYS A 99 7.03 10.57 -11.84
C LYS A 99 5.86 9.61 -12.00
N LYS A 100 5.64 9.09 -13.21
CA LYS A 100 4.57 8.12 -13.50
C LYS A 100 4.83 6.76 -12.86
N ILE A 101 6.08 6.31 -12.86
CA ILE A 101 6.50 5.07 -12.18
C ILE A 101 6.26 5.19 -10.67
N ILE A 102 6.72 6.27 -10.06
CA ILE A 102 6.56 6.54 -8.62
C ILE A 102 5.09 6.72 -8.24
N GLU A 103 4.26 7.34 -9.08
CA GLU A 103 2.81 7.41 -8.86
C GLU A 103 2.16 6.04 -8.87
N THR A 104 2.51 5.20 -9.84
CA THR A 104 1.98 3.83 -9.94
C THR A 104 2.41 3.01 -8.72
N ALA A 105 3.66 3.13 -8.30
CA ALA A 105 4.20 2.45 -7.13
C ALA A 105 3.55 2.95 -5.82
N ALA A 106 3.38 4.25 -5.64
CA ALA A 106 2.72 4.83 -4.47
C ALA A 106 1.26 4.37 -4.37
N LEU A 107 0.53 4.36 -5.50
CA LEU A 107 -0.83 3.82 -5.56
C LEU A 107 -0.84 2.35 -5.14
N PHE A 108 -0.02 1.52 -5.79
CA PHE A 108 0.12 0.11 -5.48
C PHE A 108 0.38 -0.16 -3.99
N ILE A 109 1.35 0.54 -3.41
CA ILE A 109 1.72 0.40 -2.01
C ILE A 109 0.55 0.81 -1.10
N SER A 110 -0.11 1.93 -1.41
CA SER A 110 -1.18 2.45 -0.56
C SER A 110 -2.43 1.56 -0.51
N VAL A 111 -2.83 0.99 -1.65
CA VAL A 111 -4.08 0.21 -1.75
C VAL A 111 -3.90 -1.26 -1.42
N TRP A 112 -2.70 -1.80 -1.61
CA TRP A 112 -2.46 -3.24 -1.49
C TRP A 112 -1.36 -3.55 -0.47
N HIS A 113 -0.11 -3.20 -0.77
CA HIS A 113 1.01 -3.78 -0.04
C HIS A 113 1.15 -3.24 1.41
N ALA A 114 0.97 -1.94 1.64
CA ALA A 114 1.10 -1.36 2.98
C ALA A 114 0.00 -1.86 3.95
N PRO A 115 -1.30 -1.89 3.58
CA PRO A 115 -2.31 -2.52 4.42
C PRO A 115 -2.00 -3.98 4.77
N LEU A 116 -1.55 -4.78 3.80
CA LEU A 116 -1.19 -6.19 4.02
C LEU A 116 0.02 -6.33 4.94
N PHE A 117 1.07 -5.56 4.66
CA PHE A 117 2.27 -5.54 5.48
C PHE A 117 1.96 -5.14 6.93
N LEU A 118 1.10 -4.15 7.14
CA LEU A 118 0.68 -3.73 8.48
C LEU A 118 -0.19 -4.78 9.18
N LYS A 119 -0.89 -5.66 8.47
CA LYS A 119 -1.67 -6.77 9.05
C LYS A 119 -0.86 -8.06 9.25
N SER A 120 0.29 -8.20 8.59
CA SER A 120 1.11 -9.42 8.59
C SER A 120 1.61 -9.90 9.97
N TYR A 121 1.61 -9.03 10.98
CA TYR A 121 2.02 -9.43 12.34
C TYR A 121 0.94 -10.26 13.06
N LEU A 122 -0.30 -10.26 12.56
CA LEU A 122 -1.42 -11.02 13.11
C LEU A 122 -1.39 -12.44 12.54
N VAL A 123 -0.60 -13.31 13.18
CA VAL A 123 -0.40 -14.71 12.74
C VAL A 123 -1.73 -15.43 12.51
N ALA A 124 -2.69 -15.29 13.43
CA ALA A 124 -4.02 -15.90 13.33
C ALA A 124 -4.83 -15.43 12.11
N SER A 125 -4.54 -14.22 11.60
CA SER A 125 -5.22 -13.65 10.45
C SER A 125 -4.46 -13.83 9.14
N SER A 126 -3.23 -14.38 9.17
CA SER A 126 -2.40 -14.50 7.95
C SER A 126 -3.08 -15.28 6.84
N PRO A 127 -3.62 -16.51 7.07
CA PRO A 127 -4.21 -17.29 5.98
C PRO A 127 -5.43 -16.60 5.35
N PHE A 128 -6.27 -15.98 6.18
CA PHE A 128 -7.42 -15.22 5.71
C PHE A 128 -7.00 -13.98 4.93
N ASN A 129 -6.00 -13.24 5.42
CA ASN A 129 -5.46 -12.07 4.73
C ASN A 129 -4.87 -12.47 3.38
N ASP A 130 -4.11 -13.56 3.33
CA ASP A 130 -3.46 -14.05 2.11
C ASP A 130 -4.51 -14.51 1.07
N LEU A 131 -5.58 -15.20 1.50
CA LEU A 131 -6.72 -15.54 0.64
C LEU A 131 -7.50 -14.31 0.17
N ALA A 132 -7.81 -13.36 1.07
CA ALA A 132 -8.50 -12.12 0.72
C ALA A 132 -7.68 -11.26 -0.27
N THR A 133 -6.36 -11.42 -0.26
CA THR A 133 -5.43 -10.71 -1.14
C THR A 133 -5.57 -11.13 -2.61
N PHE A 134 -6.07 -12.33 -2.91
CA PHE A 134 -6.22 -12.81 -4.30
C PHE A 134 -7.15 -11.94 -5.14
N LYS A 135 -8.20 -11.39 -4.56
CA LYS A 135 -9.19 -10.59 -5.29
C LYS A 135 -8.60 -9.27 -5.81
N ASN A 136 -7.73 -8.65 -5.02
CA ASN A 136 -7.30 -7.27 -5.24
C ASN A 136 -6.46 -7.08 -6.52
N PRO A 137 -5.47 -7.94 -6.87
CA PRO A 137 -4.73 -7.87 -8.12
C PRO A 137 -5.62 -7.90 -9.38
N PHE A 138 -6.70 -8.68 -9.37
CA PHE A 138 -7.65 -8.72 -10.49
C PHE A 138 -8.42 -7.41 -10.64
N CYS A 139 -8.90 -6.83 -9.53
CA CYS A 139 -9.54 -5.51 -9.53
C CYS A 139 -8.58 -4.39 -9.97
N ILE A 140 -7.30 -4.47 -9.58
CA ILE A 140 -6.28 -3.53 -10.04
C ILE A 140 -6.01 -3.68 -11.54
N LYS A 141 -6.03 -4.92 -12.06
CA LYS A 141 -5.79 -5.22 -13.48
C LYS A 141 -6.79 -4.52 -14.41
N GLU A 142 -8.04 -4.33 -13.97
CA GLU A 142 -9.07 -3.66 -14.77
C GLU A 142 -8.69 -2.21 -15.12
N ASN A 143 -8.06 -1.49 -14.18
CA ASN A 143 -7.68 -0.08 -14.35
C ASN A 143 -6.20 0.10 -14.70
N HIS A 144 -5.35 -0.83 -14.24
CA HIS A 144 -3.90 -0.83 -14.42
C HIS A 144 -3.44 -2.21 -14.90
N PRO A 145 -3.63 -2.54 -16.19
CA PRO A 145 -3.44 -3.91 -16.70
C PRO A 145 -2.02 -4.44 -16.53
N ASN A 146 -1.00 -3.59 -16.73
CA ASN A 146 0.40 -3.97 -16.55
C ASN A 146 0.71 -4.28 -15.08
N LEU A 147 0.26 -3.41 -14.16
CA LEU A 147 0.45 -3.59 -12.73
C LEU A 147 -0.28 -4.84 -12.25
N GLY A 148 -1.58 -4.95 -12.52
CA GLY A 148 -2.38 -6.09 -12.08
C GLY A 148 -1.86 -7.42 -12.63
N SER A 149 -1.41 -7.45 -13.90
CA SER A 149 -0.80 -8.67 -14.47
C SER A 149 0.51 -9.03 -13.78
N ALA A 150 1.36 -8.05 -13.47
CA ALA A 150 2.59 -8.28 -12.71
C ALA A 150 2.28 -8.80 -11.29
N LEU A 151 1.25 -8.26 -10.62
CA LEU A 151 0.84 -8.72 -9.30
C LEU A 151 0.31 -10.15 -9.32
N VAL A 152 -0.57 -10.47 -10.27
CA VAL A 152 -1.08 -11.84 -10.45
C VAL A 152 0.08 -12.82 -10.69
N ALA A 153 1.05 -12.45 -11.52
CA ALA A 153 2.24 -13.26 -11.76
C ALA A 153 3.15 -13.41 -10.52
N CYS A 154 3.11 -12.47 -9.59
CA CYS A 154 3.87 -12.55 -8.34
C CYS A 154 3.19 -13.40 -7.25
N MET A 155 1.87 -13.61 -7.32
CA MET A 155 1.10 -14.30 -6.27
C MET A 155 1.65 -15.68 -5.87
N PRO A 156 2.12 -16.54 -6.80
CA PRO A 156 2.70 -17.83 -6.43
C PRO A 156 3.91 -17.70 -5.50
N ARG A 157 4.69 -16.62 -5.61
CA ARG A 157 5.85 -16.37 -4.75
C ARG A 157 5.44 -15.94 -3.34
N TYR A 158 4.39 -15.14 -3.21
CA TYR A 158 3.87 -14.71 -1.90
C TYR A 158 3.18 -15.86 -1.15
N ASN A 159 2.67 -16.85 -1.88
CA ASN A 159 1.90 -17.98 -1.32
C ASN A 159 2.61 -19.32 -1.48
N TRP A 160 3.95 -19.33 -1.55
CA TRP A 160 4.72 -20.56 -1.74
C TRP A 160 4.43 -21.63 -0.68
N TYR A 161 3.97 -21.20 0.51
CA TYR A 161 3.62 -22.07 1.63
C TYR A 161 2.17 -22.62 1.55
N LEU A 162 1.32 -22.06 0.68
CA LEU A 162 -0.09 -22.44 0.54
C LEU A 162 -0.22 -23.67 -0.38
N THR A 163 0.10 -24.85 0.16
CA THR A 163 -0.05 -26.13 -0.55
C THR A 163 -1.51 -26.59 -0.55
N GLU A 164 -1.88 -27.50 -1.44
CA GLU A 164 -3.24 -28.10 -1.49
C GLU A 164 -3.66 -28.68 -0.14
N GLN A 165 -2.71 -29.30 0.57
CA GLN A 165 -2.92 -29.83 1.91
C GLN A 165 -3.28 -28.70 2.88
N LEU A 166 -2.52 -27.60 2.91
CA LEU A 166 -2.79 -26.47 3.79
C LEU A 166 -4.14 -25.81 3.48
N ALA A 167 -4.51 -25.70 2.20
CA ALA A 167 -5.78 -25.14 1.77
C ALA A 167 -6.98 -25.99 2.26
N LEU A 168 -6.88 -27.32 2.22
CA LEU A 168 -7.90 -28.24 2.74
C LEU A 168 -8.07 -28.13 4.26
N TRP A 169 -6.99 -27.86 5.01
CA TRP A 169 -7.07 -27.62 6.44
C TRP A 169 -7.77 -26.30 6.77
N LEU A 170 -7.53 -25.24 5.98
CA LEU A 170 -8.17 -23.94 6.18
C LEU A 170 -9.66 -23.94 5.84
N MET A 171 -10.14 -24.82 4.95
CA MET A 171 -11.57 -24.96 4.64
C MET A 171 -12.38 -25.72 5.70
N LYS A 172 -11.72 -26.32 6.69
CA LYS A 172 -12.34 -27.12 7.76
C LYS A 172 -12.44 -26.39 9.10
N ILE A 173 -11.95 -25.15 9.17
CA ILE A 173 -12.05 -24.24 10.33
C ILE A 173 -13.19 -23.26 10.04
#